data_AF-A0A9D5NSZ4-F1
#
_entry.id   AF-A0A9D5NSZ4-F1
#
_cell.length_a   1.000
_cell.length_b   1.000
_cell.length_c   1.000
_cell.angle_alpha   90.00
_cell.angle_beta   90.00
_cell.angle_gamma   90.00
#
_symmetry.space_group_name_H-M   'P 1'
#
loop_
_entity.id
_entity.type
_entity.pdbx_description
1 polymer ?
#
loop_
_entity_poly.entity_id
_entity_poly.type
_entity_poly.pdbx_seq_one_letter_code
_entity_poly.pdbx_strand_id
1 'polypeptide(L)'
;MIKITLEDINRKSPYEVSLNNGDFDFTTDSGTRYSVSFLEDVPLGGCDTYQFGFRKREDTHSGYDAHVKDTLIAIIEQFFAENANVLLYICDTSDGREEKRNRLFVKWFEEFATPNRFTMKTANATVEGQGFYAAIIVENTNPMLEAIVSDFKQTAESLTGEKP
;
A
#
# COMPACT_ATOMS: atom_id res chain seq x y z
N MET A 1 -4.09 15.36 7.74
CA MET A 1 -2.61 15.30 7.81
C MET A 1 -2.23 14.02 8.52
N ILE A 2 -1.62 13.09 7.77
CA ILE A 2 -1.13 11.82 8.27
C ILE A 2 -0.09 12.08 9.36
N LYS A 3 -0.17 11.31 10.45
CA LYS A 3 0.88 11.28 11.46
C LYS A 3 1.61 9.95 11.33
N ILE A 4 2.91 10.00 11.07
CA ILE A 4 3.79 8.82 11.06
C ILE A 4 5.10 9.25 11.73
N THR A 5 5.42 8.66 12.87
CA THR A 5 6.66 8.96 13.59
C THR A 5 7.86 8.24 12.96
N LEU A 6 8.82 9.02 12.45
CA LEU A 6 10.01 8.50 11.78
C LEU A 6 10.91 7.64 12.69
N GLU A 7 11.04 8.01 13.96
CA GLU A 7 11.83 7.27 14.95
C GLU A 7 11.31 5.84 15.16
N ASP A 8 9.99 5.67 15.20
CA ASP A 8 9.36 4.36 15.38
C ASP A 8 9.52 3.47 14.14
N ILE A 9 9.49 4.05 12.94
CA ILE A 9 9.85 3.34 11.71
C ILE A 9 11.28 2.83 11.82
N ASN A 10 12.24 3.72 12.12
CA ASN A 10 13.67 3.40 12.15
C ASN A 10 14.05 2.40 13.24
N ARG A 11 13.23 2.26 14.29
CA ARG A 11 13.40 1.23 15.32
C ARG A 11 13.05 -0.18 14.84
N LYS A 12 12.20 -0.31 13.81
CA LYS A 12 11.73 -1.60 13.27
C LYS A 12 12.31 -1.91 11.89
N SER A 13 12.69 -0.88 11.14
CA SER A 13 13.16 -1.00 9.76
C SER A 13 14.62 -1.45 9.69
N PRO A 14 14.99 -2.39 8.79
CA PRO A 14 16.38 -2.72 8.54
C PRO A 14 17.14 -1.64 7.78
N TYR A 15 16.45 -0.80 6.99
CA TYR A 15 17.05 0.37 6.34
C TYR A 15 16.64 1.66 7.02
N GLU A 16 17.59 2.58 7.15
CA GLU A 16 17.32 3.92 7.66
C GLU A 16 16.39 4.67 6.70
N VAL A 17 15.25 5.11 7.26
CA VAL A 17 14.23 5.87 6.58
C VAL A 17 14.38 7.35 6.97
N SER A 18 14.25 8.21 5.98
CA SER A 18 14.27 9.66 6.10
C SER A 18 13.00 10.26 5.49
N LEU A 19 12.57 11.42 5.97
CA LEU A 19 11.43 12.15 5.39
C LEU A 19 11.95 13.27 4.50
N ASN A 20 11.66 13.21 3.20
CA ASN A 20 12.07 14.21 2.22
C ASN A 20 10.87 14.67 1.38
N ASN A 21 10.54 15.95 1.43
CA ASN A 21 9.43 16.55 0.66
C ASN A 21 8.07 15.85 0.82
N GLY A 22 7.82 15.25 2.01
CA GLY A 22 6.57 14.53 2.30
C GLY A 22 6.60 13.04 1.99
N ASP A 23 7.65 12.54 1.32
CA ASP A 23 7.86 11.13 1.03
C ASP A 23 8.88 10.51 2.01
N PHE A 24 8.71 9.23 2.32
CA PHE A 24 9.68 8.43 3.07
C PHE A 24 10.69 7.80 2.10
N ASP A 25 11.96 8.15 2.26
CA ASP A 25 13.04 7.65 1.42
C ASP A 25 14.01 6.77 2.22
N PHE A 26 14.51 5.71 1.59
CA PHE A 26 15.57 4.87 2.14
C PHE A 26 16.49 4.38 1.02
N THR A 27 17.72 4.02 1.40
CA THR A 27 18.74 3.50 0.48
C THR A 27 19.21 2.14 0.98
N THR A 28 19.17 1.14 0.09
CA THR A 28 19.67 -0.22 0.39
C THR A 28 21.20 -0.25 0.46
N ASP A 29 21.78 -1.32 1.00
CA ASP A 29 23.24 -1.54 1.02
C ASP A 29 23.86 -1.58 -0.39
N SER A 30 23.05 -1.94 -1.40
CA SER A 30 23.45 -1.93 -2.81
C SER A 30 23.45 -0.53 -3.45
N GLY A 31 23.04 0.51 -2.72
CA GLY A 31 22.90 1.88 -3.23
C GLY A 31 21.60 2.14 -4.00
N THR A 32 20.69 1.17 -4.07
CA THR A 32 19.36 1.39 -4.67
C THR A 32 18.50 2.27 -3.77
N ARG A 33 17.89 3.33 -4.32
CA ARG A 33 17.05 4.28 -3.59
C ARG A 33 15.57 4.02 -3.83
N TYR A 34 14.80 4.04 -2.75
CA TYR A 34 13.36 3.90 -2.75
C TYR A 34 12.69 5.14 -2.17
N SER A 35 11.46 5.37 -2.61
CA SER A 35 10.61 6.47 -2.15
C SER A 35 9.21 5.95 -1.95
N VAL A 36 8.61 6.28 -0.81
CA VAL A 36 7.29 5.82 -0.37
C VAL A 36 6.43 7.04 -0.08
N SER A 37 5.22 7.06 -0.63
CA SER A 37 4.30 8.19 -0.55
C SER A 37 2.93 7.74 -0.10
N PHE A 38 2.24 8.60 0.65
CA PHE A 38 0.84 8.45 1.02
C PHE A 38 0.08 9.67 0.52
N LEU A 39 -0.81 9.47 -0.46
CA LEU A 39 -1.62 10.54 -1.04
C LEU A 39 -3.06 10.43 -0.55
N GLU A 40 -3.68 11.54 -0.14
CA GLU A 40 -5.11 11.56 0.20
C GLU A 40 -5.95 11.17 -1.02
N ASP A 41 -6.92 10.27 -0.82
CA ASP A 41 -7.86 9.80 -1.84
C ASP A 41 -9.30 9.94 -1.32
N VAL A 42 -10.27 9.57 -2.15
CA VAL A 42 -11.69 9.59 -1.83
C VAL A 42 -11.94 8.72 -0.58
N PRO A 43 -12.63 9.26 0.44
CA PRO A 43 -12.98 8.49 1.63
C PRO A 43 -13.78 7.25 1.28
N LEU A 44 -13.46 6.12 1.92
CA LEU A 44 -14.18 4.86 1.77
C LEU A 44 -14.94 4.57 3.07
N GLY A 45 -16.25 4.31 2.96
CA GLY A 45 -17.09 4.02 4.13
C GLY A 45 -17.11 5.15 5.17
N GLY A 46 -16.81 6.38 4.76
CA GLY A 46 -16.70 7.55 5.65
C GLY A 46 -15.37 7.69 6.39
N CYS A 47 -14.36 6.86 6.10
CA CYS A 47 -13.01 6.97 6.64
C CYS A 47 -12.05 7.59 5.62
N ASP A 48 -11.09 8.37 6.12
CA ASP A 48 -10.01 8.92 5.30
C ASP A 48 -9.23 7.77 4.64
N THR A 49 -9.02 7.88 3.34
CA THR A 49 -8.31 6.90 2.52
C THR A 49 -7.01 7.50 2.02
N TYR A 50 -5.95 6.70 2.04
CA TYR A 50 -4.63 7.11 1.60
C TYR A 50 -4.09 6.11 0.58
N GLN A 51 -3.80 6.59 -0.63
CA GLN A 51 -3.12 5.83 -1.65
C GLN A 51 -1.65 5.62 -1.26
N PHE A 52 -1.27 4.36 -1.06
CA PHE A 52 0.08 3.90 -0.84
C PHE A 52 0.81 3.70 -2.17
N GLY A 53 1.87 4.48 -2.37
CA GLY A 53 2.78 4.32 -3.49
C GLY A 53 4.19 4.05 -3.01
N PHE A 54 4.91 3.16 -3.68
CA PHE A 54 6.35 3.05 -3.52
C PHE A 54 7.02 2.89 -4.88
N ARG A 55 8.16 3.56 -5.05
CA ARG A 55 8.92 3.57 -6.30
C ARG A 55 10.39 3.38 -6.03
N LYS A 56 11.04 2.63 -6.92
CA LYS A 56 12.49 2.63 -7.06
C LYS A 56 12.88 3.87 -7.87
N ARG A 57 13.88 4.64 -7.43
CA ARG A 57 14.30 5.88 -8.12
C ARG A 57 15.23 5.63 -9.30
N GLU A 58 15.95 4.52 -9.31
CA GLU A 58 16.78 4.08 -10.43
C GLU A 58 16.05 3.04 -11.30
N ASP A 59 16.29 3.07 -12.61
CA ASP A 59 15.82 2.03 -13.55
C ASP A 59 16.81 0.86 -13.70
N THR A 60 17.71 0.69 -12.72
CA THR A 60 18.69 -0.39 -12.75
C THR A 60 18.06 -1.70 -12.28
N HIS A 61 18.47 -2.82 -12.87
CA HIS A 61 18.09 -4.12 -12.32
C HIS A 61 18.81 -4.32 -10.97
N SER A 62 18.04 -4.47 -9.89
CA SER A 62 18.56 -4.94 -8.59
C SER A 62 18.03 -6.34 -8.33
N GLY A 63 18.84 -7.18 -7.68
CA GLY A 63 18.39 -8.49 -7.21
C GLY A 63 17.27 -8.37 -6.18
N TYR A 64 16.67 -9.52 -5.84
CA TYR A 64 15.73 -9.59 -4.73
C TYR A 64 16.44 -9.23 -3.41
N ASP A 65 15.84 -8.31 -2.66
CA ASP A 65 16.32 -7.85 -1.37
C ASP A 65 15.16 -7.92 -0.37
N ALA A 66 15.28 -8.82 0.62
CA ALA A 66 14.24 -9.03 1.61
C ALA A 66 14.09 -7.82 2.55
N HIS A 67 15.15 -7.07 2.81
CA HIS A 67 15.10 -5.91 3.72
C HIS A 67 14.28 -4.75 3.15
N VAL A 68 14.15 -4.67 1.81
CA VAL A 68 13.23 -3.72 1.17
C VAL A 68 11.79 -4.00 1.59
N LYS A 69 11.38 -5.27 1.55
CA LYS A 69 10.04 -5.70 1.99
C LYS A 69 9.81 -5.33 3.46
N ASP A 70 10.75 -5.67 4.33
CA ASP A 70 10.65 -5.46 5.77
C ASP A 70 10.59 -3.95 6.13
N THR A 71 11.35 -3.13 5.40
CA THR A 71 11.31 -1.66 5.51
C THR A 71 9.95 -1.09 5.13
N LEU A 72 9.38 -1.53 3.99
CA LEU A 72 8.05 -1.09 3.54
C LEU A 72 6.97 -1.45 4.56
N ILE A 73 7.06 -2.64 5.15
CA ILE A 73 6.11 -3.09 6.18
C ILE A 73 6.24 -2.27 7.46
N ALA A 74 7.46 -1.94 7.91
CA ALA A 74 7.66 -1.07 9.07
C ALA A 74 6.97 0.30 8.88
N ILE A 75 7.04 0.87 7.67
CA ILE A 75 6.36 2.11 7.31
C ILE A 75 4.83 1.94 7.36
N ILE A 76 4.29 0.86 6.76
CA ILE A 76 2.84 0.58 6.77
C ILE A 76 2.32 0.33 8.19
N GLU A 77 3.07 -0.40 9.03
CA GLU A 77 2.69 -0.63 10.41
C GLU A 77 2.61 0.68 11.20
N GLN A 78 3.57 1.59 10.99
CA GLN A 78 3.55 2.88 11.68
C GLN A 78 2.39 3.75 11.20
N PHE A 79 2.04 3.69 9.91
CA PHE A 79 0.81 4.32 9.41
C PHE A 79 -0.41 3.86 10.21
N PHE A 80 -0.63 2.57 10.38
CA PHE A 80 -1.78 2.08 11.14
C PHE A 80 -1.69 2.30 12.66
N ALA A 81 -0.49 2.37 13.22
CA ALA A 81 -0.30 2.65 14.65
C ALA A 81 -0.78 4.06 15.05
N GLU A 82 -0.74 5.02 14.13
CA GLU A 82 -1.06 6.43 14.40
C GLU A 82 -2.34 6.91 13.69
N ASN A 83 -2.88 6.11 12.76
CA ASN A 83 -4.03 6.48 11.94
C ASN A 83 -5.04 5.32 11.86
N ALA A 84 -6.29 5.58 12.22
CA ALA A 84 -7.41 4.64 12.05
C ALA A 84 -8.03 4.76 10.64
N ASN A 85 -7.19 4.77 9.61
CA ASN A 85 -7.55 5.13 8.24
C ASN A 85 -7.47 3.93 7.29
N VAL A 86 -7.86 4.14 6.04
CA VAL A 86 -7.80 3.11 4.98
C VAL A 86 -6.52 3.28 4.18
N LEU A 87 -5.76 2.20 4.01
CA LEU A 87 -4.64 2.17 3.08
C LEU A 87 -5.11 1.58 1.75
N LEU A 88 -5.02 2.35 0.67
CA LEU A 88 -5.36 1.93 -0.67
C LEU A 88 -4.09 1.71 -1.49
N TYR A 89 -3.88 0.50 -1.99
CA TYR A 89 -2.81 0.19 -2.92
C TYR A 89 -3.37 0.06 -4.32
N ILE A 90 -2.79 0.77 -5.29
CA ILE A 90 -3.12 0.65 -6.71
C ILE A 90 -1.83 0.34 -7.46
N CYS A 91 -1.86 -0.71 -8.27
CA CYS A 91 -0.73 -1.01 -9.14
C CYS A 91 -0.63 -0.01 -10.28
N ASP A 92 0.55 0.56 -10.46
CA ASP A 92 0.91 1.18 -11.75
C ASP A 92 0.70 0.15 -12.87
N THR A 93 0.21 0.58 -14.02
CA THR A 93 -0.12 -0.23 -15.20
C THR A 93 0.75 0.13 -16.40
N SER A 94 1.75 1.00 -16.21
CA SER A 94 2.58 1.59 -17.27
C SER A 94 3.50 0.60 -18.00
N ASP A 95 3.88 -0.51 -17.37
CA ASP A 95 4.88 -1.47 -17.88
C ASP A 95 4.34 -2.90 -18.13
N GLY A 96 3.03 -3.11 -17.99
CA GLY A 96 2.38 -4.42 -18.18
C GLY A 96 2.71 -5.47 -17.11
N ARG A 97 3.25 -5.07 -15.95
CA ARG A 97 3.62 -5.97 -14.84
C ARG A 97 2.74 -5.81 -13.60
N GLU A 98 1.61 -5.12 -13.73
CA GLU A 98 0.66 -4.82 -12.66
C GLU A 98 0.22 -6.07 -11.88
N GLU A 99 -0.11 -7.17 -12.57
CA GLU A 99 -0.53 -8.42 -11.94
C GLU A 99 0.58 -9.01 -11.06
N LYS A 100 1.84 -8.96 -11.54
CA LYS A 100 2.99 -9.46 -10.80
C LYS A 100 3.27 -8.61 -9.57
N ARG A 101 3.17 -7.28 -9.69
CA ARG A 101 3.31 -6.35 -8.56
C ARG A 101 2.20 -6.56 -7.52
N ASN A 102 0.96 -6.69 -7.97
CA ASN A 102 -0.18 -6.92 -7.08
C ASN A 102 -0.01 -8.20 -6.28
N ARG A 103 0.29 -9.32 -6.96
CA ARG A 103 0.53 -10.60 -6.29
C ARG A 103 1.67 -10.54 -5.29
N LEU A 104 2.74 -9.81 -5.62
CA LEU A 104 3.89 -9.65 -4.74
C LEU A 104 3.53 -8.84 -3.50
N PHE A 105 2.84 -7.72 -3.66
CA PHE A 105 2.39 -6.87 -2.56
C PHE A 105 1.40 -7.59 -1.64
N VAL A 106 0.39 -8.24 -2.21
CA VAL A 106 -0.59 -9.07 -1.48
C VAL A 106 0.13 -10.14 -0.65
N LYS A 107 1.06 -10.87 -1.27
CA LYS A 107 1.85 -11.90 -0.58
C LYS A 107 2.67 -11.32 0.57
N TRP A 108 3.35 -10.19 0.35
CA TRP A 108 4.10 -9.52 1.41
C TRP A 108 3.20 -9.16 2.57
N PHE A 109 2.04 -8.55 2.30
CA PHE A 109 1.14 -8.15 3.35
C PHE A 109 0.56 -9.35 4.11
N GLU A 110 0.21 -10.44 3.44
CA GLU A 110 -0.26 -11.69 4.08
C GLU A 110 0.82 -12.35 4.96
N GLU A 111 2.09 -12.29 4.56
CA GLU A 111 3.21 -12.82 5.35
C GLU A 111 3.46 -12.01 6.64
N PHE A 112 3.22 -10.70 6.62
CA PHE A 112 3.52 -9.80 7.73
C PHE A 112 2.34 -9.45 8.61
N ALA A 113 1.13 -9.42 8.06
CA ALA A 113 -0.05 -9.09 8.81
C ALA A 113 -0.14 -10.06 9.98
N THR A 114 0.04 -9.53 11.20
CA THR A 114 -0.18 -10.30 12.42
C THR A 114 -1.52 -11.01 12.27
N PRO A 115 -1.59 -12.35 12.46
CA PRO A 115 -2.82 -13.09 12.24
C PRO A 115 -4.00 -12.39 12.93
N ASN A 116 -5.02 -12.03 12.15
CA ASN A 116 -6.24 -11.34 12.59
C ASN A 116 -6.12 -9.86 13.00
N ARG A 117 -5.04 -9.13 12.69
CA ARG A 117 -5.00 -7.66 12.93
C ARG A 117 -5.66 -6.85 11.82
N PHE A 118 -5.47 -7.25 10.57
CA PHE A 118 -5.91 -6.49 9.40
C PHE A 118 -6.89 -7.27 8.54
N THR A 119 -7.77 -6.56 7.85
CA THR A 119 -8.56 -7.05 6.73
C THR A 119 -7.99 -6.47 5.45
N MET A 120 -7.63 -7.34 4.51
CA MET A 120 -7.26 -6.95 3.16
C MET A 120 -8.37 -7.38 2.18
N LYS A 121 -8.74 -6.49 1.26
CA LYS A 121 -9.64 -6.80 0.13
C LYS A 121 -9.00 -6.34 -1.15
N THR A 122 -8.97 -7.24 -2.14
CA THR A 122 -8.44 -6.97 -3.47
C THR A 122 -9.59 -6.82 -4.46
N ALA A 123 -9.40 -5.97 -5.44
CA ALA A 123 -10.26 -5.85 -6.60
C ALA A 123 -9.40 -5.78 -7.86
N ASN A 124 -9.93 -6.29 -8.96
CA ASN A 124 -9.32 -6.15 -10.26
C ASN A 124 -10.38 -5.86 -11.32
N ALA A 125 -10.03 -5.01 -12.28
CA ALA A 125 -10.86 -4.67 -13.43
C ALA A 125 -10.04 -4.78 -14.71
N THR A 126 -10.72 -4.95 -15.84
CA THR A 126 -10.10 -4.83 -17.16
C THR A 126 -10.82 -3.71 -17.90
N VAL A 127 -10.11 -2.62 -18.17
CA VAL A 127 -10.64 -1.48 -18.92
C VAL A 127 -9.83 -1.34 -20.19
N GLU A 128 -10.48 -1.42 -21.36
CA GLU A 128 -9.82 -1.34 -22.67
C GLU A 128 -8.65 -2.34 -22.86
N GLY A 129 -8.73 -3.51 -22.22
CA GLY A 129 -7.69 -4.55 -22.27
C GLY A 129 -6.52 -4.32 -21.30
N GLN A 130 -6.53 -3.24 -20.52
CA GLN A 130 -5.56 -2.98 -19.47
C GLN A 130 -6.10 -3.46 -18.11
N GLY A 131 -5.27 -4.23 -17.39
CA GLY A 131 -5.61 -4.70 -16.06
C GLY A 131 -5.42 -3.60 -15.02
N PHE A 132 -6.42 -3.39 -14.17
CA PHE A 132 -6.35 -2.53 -13.01
C PHE A 132 -6.41 -3.42 -11.77
N TYR A 133 -5.44 -3.27 -10.87
CA TYR A 133 -5.37 -4.04 -9.64
C TYR A 133 -5.29 -3.09 -8.46
N ALA A 134 -6.22 -3.24 -7.53
CA ALA A 134 -6.30 -2.46 -6.31
C ALA A 134 -6.46 -3.36 -5.09
N ALA A 135 -5.98 -2.90 -3.95
CA ALA A 135 -6.23 -3.52 -2.66
C ALA A 135 -6.46 -2.47 -1.60
N ILE A 136 -7.40 -2.69 -0.70
CA ILE A 136 -7.50 -1.94 0.56
C ILE A 136 -7.00 -2.78 1.72
N ILE A 137 -6.41 -2.11 2.70
CA ILE A 137 -6.01 -2.66 3.99
C ILE A 137 -6.63 -1.79 5.07
N VAL A 138 -7.25 -2.43 6.06
CA VAL A 138 -7.92 -1.78 7.19
C VAL A 138 -7.62 -2.55 8.47
N GLU A 139 -7.39 -1.86 9.59
CA GLU A 139 -7.36 -2.51 10.90
C GLU A 139 -8.72 -3.09 11.28
N ASN A 140 -8.73 -4.31 11.82
CA ASN A 140 -9.98 -5.00 12.21
C ASN A 140 -10.71 -4.30 13.38
N THR A 141 -10.02 -3.45 14.12
CA THR A 141 -10.56 -2.61 15.20
C THR A 141 -11.25 -1.34 14.67
N ASN A 142 -11.14 -1.03 13.37
CA ASN A 142 -11.80 0.13 12.79
C ASN A 142 -13.33 -0.04 12.86
N PRO A 143 -14.07 0.87 13.52
CA PRO A 143 -15.52 0.76 13.69
C PRO A 143 -16.31 0.81 12.37
N MET A 144 -15.70 1.35 11.31
CA MET A 144 -16.31 1.49 9.99
C MET A 144 -15.91 0.35 9.03
N LEU A 145 -15.24 -0.71 9.52
CA LEU A 145 -14.70 -1.80 8.68
C LEU A 145 -15.70 -2.33 7.66
N GLU A 146 -16.93 -2.64 8.08
CA GLU A 146 -17.97 -3.16 7.18
C GLU A 146 -18.36 -2.15 6.11
N ALA A 147 -18.50 -0.88 6.48
CA ALA A 147 -18.82 0.20 5.55
C ALA A 147 -17.70 0.40 4.52
N ILE A 148 -16.44 0.44 4.97
CA ILE A 148 -15.25 0.57 4.12
C ILE A 148 -15.19 -0.58 3.09
N VAL A 149 -15.37 -1.82 3.55
CA VAL A 149 -15.32 -3.00 2.68
C VAL A 149 -16.47 -3.00 1.69
N SER A 150 -17.67 -2.59 2.10
CA SER A 150 -18.83 -2.48 1.21
C SER A 150 -18.60 -1.43 0.12
N ASP A 151 -18.11 -0.25 0.50
CA ASP A 151 -17.90 0.89 -0.39
C ASP A 151 -16.79 0.60 -1.42
N PHE A 152 -15.70 -0.03 -0.98
CA PHE A 152 -14.64 -0.50 -1.87
C PHE A 152 -15.14 -1.49 -2.91
N LYS A 153 -15.97 -2.47 -2.51
CA LYS A 153 -16.55 -3.45 -3.44
C LYS A 153 -17.46 -2.79 -4.47
N GLN A 154 -18.34 -1.90 -4.03
CA GLN A 154 -19.25 -1.18 -4.93
C GLN A 154 -18.49 -0.28 -5.93
N THR A 155 -17.43 0.37 -5.46
CA THR A 155 -16.54 1.19 -6.30
C THR A 155 -15.82 0.32 -7.33
N ALA A 156 -15.27 -0.82 -6.90
CA ALA A 156 -14.61 -1.77 -7.79
C ALA A 156 -15.57 -2.33 -8.86
N GLU A 157 -16.78 -2.74 -8.47
CA GLU A 157 -17.81 -3.25 -9.39
C GLU A 157 -18.17 -2.19 -10.45
N SER A 158 -18.33 -0.93 -10.03
CA SER A 158 -18.64 0.18 -10.93
C SER A 158 -17.55 0.40 -11.99
N LEU A 159 -16.29 0.10 -11.68
CA LEU A 159 -15.15 0.18 -12.61
C LEU A 159 -15.08 -1.02 -13.57
N THR A 160 -15.64 -2.17 -13.19
CA THR A 160 -15.64 -3.39 -14.02
C THR A 160 -16.71 -3.41 -15.11
N GLY A 161 -17.68 -2.50 -15.08
CA GLY A 161 -18.60 -2.28 -16.20
C GLY A 161 -19.64 -3.37 -16.47
N GLU A 162 -19.85 -4.33 -15.56
CA GLU A 162 -21.06 -5.15 -15.61
C GLU A 162 -22.21 -4.37 -14.94
N LYS A 163 -22.93 -3.57 -15.72
CA LYS A 163 -24.31 -3.25 -15.35
C LYS A 163 -25.12 -4.56 -15.36
N PRO A 164 -25.96 -4.84 -14.34
CA PRO A 164 -26.93 -5.92 -14.41
C PRO A 164 -27.93 -5.71 -15.57
#